data_AF-G2PUU5-F1
#
_entry.id   AF-G2PUU5-F1
#
_cell.length_a   1.000
_cell.length_b   1.000
_cell.length_c   1.000
_cell.angle_alpha   90.00
_cell.angle_beta   90.00
_cell.angle_gamma   90.00
#
_symmetry.space_group_name_H-M   'P 1'
#
loop_
_entity.id
_entity.type
_entity.pdbx_description
1 polymer ?
#
loop_
_entity_poly.entity_id
_entity_poly.type
_entity_poly.pdbx_seq_one_letter_code
_entity_poly.pdbx_strand_id
1 'polypeptide(L)'
;MDAYVILFIFFGLILILWVFRSIKRDIERGEKILHEAEKAQKTLSQLLNEAIETIEELDSFGEYIIERIENKVKWAKSEILDAGALPVKENNIKESKEYPEIDESIEKTAELKSWALKEDYIEPGKDMQKDENKKRSKEELYKKAVELYKQGYTVEQIASSLNIGKGEAKLAIRIVGRESI
;
A
#
# COMPACT_ATOMS: atom_id res chain seq x y z
N MET A 1 -64.43 49.72 -16.17
CA MET A 1 -64.07 48.75 -15.12
C MET A 1 -63.72 47.41 -15.73
N ASP A 2 -64.57 46.85 -16.59
CA ASP A 2 -64.40 45.50 -17.16
C ASP A 2 -63.11 45.29 -17.97
N ALA A 3 -62.64 46.31 -18.70
CA ALA A 3 -61.38 46.23 -19.45
C ALA A 3 -60.15 46.04 -18.55
N TYR A 4 -60.13 46.63 -17.35
CA TYR A 4 -59.03 46.46 -16.40
C TYR A 4 -59.04 45.08 -15.75
N VAL A 5 -60.22 44.51 -15.52
CA VAL A 5 -60.38 43.14 -15.00
C VAL A 5 -59.83 42.12 -16.01
N ILE A 6 -60.14 42.29 -17.29
CA ILE A 6 -59.63 41.43 -18.36
C ILE A 6 -58.09 41.51 -18.45
N LEU A 7 -57.52 42.73 -18.39
CA LEU A 7 -56.07 42.91 -18.44
C LEU A 7 -55.36 42.27 -17.24
N PHE A 8 -55.95 42.35 -16.05
CA PHE A 8 -55.40 41.71 -14.85
C PHE A 8 -55.37 40.17 -14.98
N ILE A 9 -56.41 39.57 -15.57
CA ILE A 9 -56.47 38.13 -15.82
C ILE A 9 -55.38 37.70 -16.82
N PHE A 10 -55.19 38.44 -17.91
CA PHE A 10 -54.13 38.16 -18.88
C PHE A 10 -52.73 38.29 -18.27
N PHE A 11 -52.51 39.29 -17.43
CA PHE A 11 -51.24 39.47 -16.73
C PHE A 11 -50.94 38.29 -15.79
N GLY A 12 -51.95 37.81 -15.03
CA GLY A 12 -51.82 36.61 -14.22
C GLY A 12 -51.47 35.37 -15.04
N LEU A 13 -52.09 35.20 -16.22
CA LEU A 13 -51.79 34.10 -17.14
C LEU A 13 -50.36 34.14 -17.67
N ILE A 14 -49.85 35.32 -17.99
CA ILE A 14 -48.46 35.53 -18.44
C ILE A 14 -47.48 35.17 -17.33
N LEU A 15 -47.75 35.57 -16.08
CA LEU A 15 -46.90 35.20 -14.94
C LEU A 15 -46.86 33.69 -14.72
N ILE A 16 -48.01 33.01 -14.81
CA ILE A 16 -48.09 31.55 -14.69
C ILE A 16 -47.24 30.88 -15.78
N LEU A 17 -47.38 31.29 -17.04
CA LEU A 17 -46.60 30.75 -18.16
C LEU A 17 -45.10 31.00 -17.99
N TRP A 18 -44.71 32.15 -17.43
CA TRP A 18 -43.31 32.47 -17.15
C TRP A 18 -42.72 31.52 -16.09
N VAL A 19 -43.45 31.27 -15.01
CA VAL A 19 -43.03 30.33 -13.94
C VAL A 19 -42.88 28.91 -14.50
N PHE A 20 -43.86 28.42 -15.26
CA PHE A 20 -43.77 27.09 -15.89
C PHE A 20 -42.53 26.97 -16.80
N ARG A 21 -42.21 28.04 -17.55
CA ARG A 21 -41.05 28.07 -18.43
C ARG A 21 -39.71 28.20 -17.68
N SER A 22 -39.72 28.72 -16.45
CA SER A 22 -38.55 28.68 -15.56
C SER A 22 -38.33 27.26 -15.04
N ILE A 23 -39.37 26.66 -14.45
CA ILE A 23 -39.32 25.30 -13.87
C ILE A 23 -38.82 24.29 -14.89
N LYS A 24 -39.32 24.33 -16.13
CA LYS A 24 -38.86 23.42 -17.19
C LYS A 24 -37.36 23.56 -17.47
N ARG A 25 -36.83 24.79 -17.49
CA ARG A 25 -35.38 25.04 -17.67
C ARG A 25 -34.56 24.55 -16.49
N ASP A 26 -35.07 24.68 -15.28
CA ASP A 26 -34.36 24.25 -14.08
C ASP A 26 -34.32 22.72 -13.96
N ILE A 27 -35.38 22.01 -14.38
CA ILE A 27 -35.40 20.53 -14.45
C ILE A 27 -34.34 20.02 -15.44
N GLU A 28 -34.28 20.60 -16.65
CA GLU A 28 -33.29 20.19 -17.67
C GLU A 28 -31.84 20.44 -17.21
N ARG A 29 -31.60 21.47 -16.39
CA ARG A 29 -30.29 21.72 -15.77
C ARG A 29 -30.00 20.72 -14.65
N GLY A 30 -30.99 20.43 -13.81
CA GLY A 30 -30.88 19.47 -12.71
C GLY A 30 -30.52 18.07 -13.19
N GLU A 31 -31.12 17.61 -14.29
CA GLU A 31 -30.83 16.28 -14.87
C GLU A 31 -29.38 16.16 -15.34
N LYS A 32 -28.84 17.21 -15.98
CA LYS A 32 -27.43 17.24 -16.41
C LYS A 32 -26.48 17.17 -15.23
N ILE A 33 -26.77 17.93 -14.17
CA ILE A 33 -25.96 17.94 -12.94
C ILE A 33 -26.00 16.58 -12.27
N LEU A 34 -27.17 15.94 -12.21
CA LEU A 34 -27.33 14.60 -11.62
C LEU A 34 -26.48 13.56 -12.37
N HIS A 35 -26.54 13.58 -13.70
CA HIS A 35 -25.77 12.65 -14.53
C HIS A 35 -24.25 12.90 -14.45
N GLU A 36 -23.82 14.16 -14.33
CA GLU A 36 -22.41 14.50 -14.10
C GLU A 36 -21.95 14.04 -12.71
N ALA A 37 -22.79 14.21 -11.68
CA ALA A 37 -22.51 13.73 -10.33
C ALA A 37 -22.40 12.19 -10.27
N GLU A 38 -23.28 11.47 -10.97
CA GLU A 38 -23.23 10.00 -11.05
C GLU A 38 -21.94 9.52 -11.74
N LYS A 39 -21.55 10.18 -12.83
CA LYS A 39 -20.26 9.92 -13.49
C LYS A 39 -19.08 10.15 -12.56
N ALA A 40 -19.07 11.29 -11.86
CA ALA A 40 -18.03 11.63 -10.90
C ALA A 40 -17.95 10.57 -9.77
N GLN A 41 -19.09 10.18 -9.23
CA GLN A 41 -19.17 9.11 -8.21
C GLN A 41 -18.58 7.80 -8.72
N LYS A 42 -18.93 7.39 -9.95
CA LYS A 42 -18.39 6.16 -10.55
C LYS A 42 -16.87 6.23 -10.72
N THR A 43 -16.35 7.36 -11.21
CA THR A 43 -14.89 7.54 -11.35
C THR A 43 -14.17 7.53 -10.01
N LEU A 44 -14.73 8.16 -8.98
CA LEU A 44 -14.17 8.16 -7.63
C LEU A 44 -14.15 6.76 -7.04
N SER A 45 -15.23 5.98 -7.20
CA SER A 45 -15.27 4.59 -6.76
C SER A 45 -14.23 3.71 -7.47
N GLN A 46 -13.99 3.95 -8.76
CA GLN A 46 -12.94 3.24 -9.50
C GLN A 46 -11.55 3.59 -8.97
N LEU A 47 -11.24 4.87 -8.79
CA LEU A 47 -9.97 5.31 -8.21
C LEU A 47 -9.77 4.78 -6.78
N LEU A 48 -10.83 4.77 -5.96
CA LEU A 48 -10.76 4.23 -4.60
C LEU A 48 -10.42 2.73 -4.63
N ASN A 49 -11.09 1.97 -5.50
CA ASN A 49 -10.86 0.54 -5.61
C ASN A 49 -9.44 0.23 -6.12
N GLU A 50 -8.95 1.01 -7.08
CA GLU A 50 -7.57 0.92 -7.55
C GLU A 50 -6.59 1.25 -6.42
N ALA A 51 -6.83 2.32 -5.65
CA ALA A 51 -5.99 2.66 -4.51
C ALA A 51 -5.96 1.53 -3.46
N ILE A 52 -7.10 0.89 -3.18
CA ILE A 52 -7.17 -0.26 -2.29
C ILE A 52 -6.35 -1.43 -2.84
N GLU A 53 -6.50 -1.77 -4.13
CA GLU A 53 -5.69 -2.82 -4.77
C GLU A 53 -4.19 -2.48 -4.69
N THR A 54 -3.79 -1.22 -4.90
CA THR A 54 -2.38 -0.82 -4.77
C THR A 54 -1.85 -0.92 -3.34
N ILE A 55 -2.69 -0.69 -2.31
CA ILE A 55 -2.30 -0.86 -0.91
C ILE A 55 -2.11 -2.34 -0.60
N GLU A 56 -2.99 -3.21 -1.09
CA GLU A 56 -2.85 -4.67 -0.95
C GLU A 56 -1.59 -5.18 -1.68
N GLU A 57 -1.33 -4.69 -2.90
CA GLU A 57 -0.08 -4.98 -3.61
C GLU A 57 1.14 -4.48 -2.80
N LEU A 58 1.05 -3.30 -2.18
CA LEU A 58 2.15 -2.72 -1.40
C LEU A 58 2.42 -3.50 -0.11
N ASP A 59 1.40 -3.99 0.58
CA ASP A 59 1.54 -4.81 1.78
C ASP A 59 2.26 -6.13 1.44
N SER A 60 1.84 -6.79 0.36
CA SER A 60 2.50 -7.99 -0.14
C SER A 60 3.96 -7.76 -0.56
N PHE A 61 4.24 -6.58 -1.14
CA PHE A 61 5.59 -6.18 -1.49
C PHE A 61 6.44 -5.87 -0.25
N GLY A 62 5.83 -5.29 0.78
CA GLY A 62 6.44 -5.08 2.09
C GLY A 62 6.88 -6.40 2.71
N GLU A 63 6.00 -7.40 2.73
CA GLU A 63 6.32 -8.74 3.25
C GLU A 63 7.47 -9.39 2.46
N TYR A 64 7.48 -9.24 1.13
CA TYR A 64 8.59 -9.70 0.29
C TYR A 64 9.93 -9.02 0.62
N ILE A 65 9.94 -7.69 0.80
CA ILE A 65 11.17 -6.96 1.16
C ILE A 65 11.66 -7.40 2.54
N ILE A 66 10.76 -7.53 3.52
CA ILE A 66 11.10 -8.00 4.85
C ILE A 66 11.73 -9.39 4.77
N GLU A 67 11.13 -10.32 4.03
CA GLU A 67 11.67 -11.66 3.84
C GLU A 67 13.06 -11.65 3.17
N ARG A 68 13.26 -10.80 2.16
CA ARG A 68 14.56 -10.68 1.48
C ARG A 68 15.63 -10.06 2.37
N ILE A 69 15.27 -9.07 3.20
CA ILE A 69 16.16 -8.46 4.19
C ILE A 69 16.52 -9.50 5.25
N GLU A 70 15.55 -10.19 5.83
CA GLU A 70 15.80 -11.26 6.81
C GLU A 70 16.73 -12.33 6.24
N ASN A 71 16.53 -12.73 4.98
CA ASN A 71 17.36 -13.74 4.35
C ASN A 71 18.80 -13.25 4.13
N LYS A 72 18.98 -11.99 3.71
CA LYS A 72 20.32 -11.37 3.59
C LYS A 72 21.00 -11.21 4.94
N VAL A 73 20.26 -10.82 5.99
CA VAL A 73 20.78 -10.71 7.36
C VAL A 73 21.17 -12.09 7.89
N LYS A 74 20.36 -13.12 7.64
CA LYS A 74 20.68 -14.51 8.00
C LYS A 74 21.92 -15.00 7.28
N TRP A 75 22.03 -14.76 5.97
CA TRP A 75 23.21 -15.10 5.19
C TRP A 75 24.47 -14.41 5.72
N ALA A 76 24.40 -13.10 5.99
CA ALA A 76 25.53 -12.38 6.58
C ALA A 76 25.90 -12.91 7.98
N LYS A 77 24.91 -13.26 8.81
CA LYS A 77 25.14 -13.84 10.13
C LYS A 77 25.74 -15.25 10.06
N SER A 78 25.30 -16.09 9.13
CA SER A 78 25.88 -17.42 8.91
C SER A 78 27.28 -17.32 8.32
N GLU A 79 27.53 -16.39 7.39
CA GLU A 79 28.85 -16.15 6.82
C GLU A 79 29.86 -15.72 7.91
N ILE A 80 29.45 -14.87 8.85
CA ILE A 80 30.28 -14.45 9.99
C ILE A 80 30.51 -15.59 10.99
N LEU A 81 29.51 -16.45 11.22
CA LEU A 81 29.64 -17.61 12.11
C LEU A 81 30.50 -18.73 11.50
N ASP A 82 30.38 -18.96 10.19
CA ASP A 82 31.17 -19.95 9.45
C ASP A 82 32.62 -19.46 9.21
N ALA A 83 32.83 -18.15 9.01
CA ALA A 83 34.15 -17.53 9.00
C ALA A 83 34.81 -17.43 10.40
N GLY A 84 34.04 -17.66 11.47
CA GLY A 84 34.50 -17.67 12.86
C GLY A 84 35.09 -19.01 13.35
N ALA A 85 35.05 -20.06 12.52
CA ALA A 85 35.57 -21.39 12.87
C ALA A 85 37.06 -21.57 12.52
N LEU A 86 37.92 -20.66 12.98
CA LEU A 86 39.34 -20.94 13.18
C LEU A 86 39.76 -20.57 14.62
N PRO A 87 40.47 -21.45 15.35
CA PRO A 87 40.72 -21.28 16.76
C PRO A 87 41.89 -20.31 16.96
N VAL A 88 41.62 -19.10 17.44
CA VAL A 88 42.68 -18.21 17.92
C VAL A 88 42.35 -17.74 19.32
N LYS A 89 42.94 -18.48 20.26
CA LYS A 89 43.46 -18.04 21.56
C LYS A 89 42.75 -16.85 22.21
N GLU A 90 42.01 -17.20 23.26
CA GLU A 90 42.14 -16.59 24.58
C GLU A 90 43.50 -15.89 24.74
N ASN A 91 43.51 -14.55 24.74
CA ASN A 91 44.40 -13.71 25.53
C ASN A 91 44.09 -12.21 25.36
N ASN A 92 43.49 -11.64 26.41
CA ASN A 92 43.88 -10.40 27.07
C ASN A 92 44.31 -9.19 26.19
N ILE A 93 43.39 -8.27 25.87
CA ILE A 93 43.66 -6.82 25.78
C ILE A 93 42.37 -6.08 26.21
N LYS A 94 42.18 -5.89 27.52
CA LYS A 94 42.30 -4.60 28.23
C LYS A 94 41.40 -3.48 27.69
N GLU A 95 40.47 -3.08 28.56
CA GLU A 95 39.90 -1.74 28.65
C GLU A 95 40.85 -0.65 28.13
N SER A 96 40.37 0.16 27.19
CA SER A 96 40.78 1.55 27.10
C SER A 96 39.57 2.38 26.70
N LYS A 97 39.02 3.07 27.70
CA LYS A 97 38.18 4.25 27.49
C LYS A 97 39.10 5.34 26.94
N GLU A 98 38.85 5.81 25.73
CA GLU A 98 39.42 7.09 25.30
C GLU A 98 38.47 7.76 24.29
N TYR A 99 37.69 8.70 24.82
CA TYR A 99 37.02 9.73 24.04
C TYR A 99 38.08 10.74 23.57
N PRO A 100 38.02 11.26 22.34
CA PRO A 100 38.61 12.55 22.06
C PRO A 100 37.59 13.64 22.43
N GLU A 101 37.90 14.36 23.51
CA GLU A 101 37.38 15.71 23.77
C GLU A 101 37.78 16.63 22.62
N ILE A 102 36.79 17.34 22.05
CA ILE A 102 37.00 18.65 21.44
C ILE A 102 35.96 19.58 22.07
N ASP A 103 36.39 20.21 23.14
CA ASP A 103 35.94 21.50 23.67
C ASP A 103 36.38 22.60 22.65
N GLU A 104 35.76 23.75 22.41
CA GLU A 104 34.76 24.55 23.11
C GLU A 104 34.30 25.67 22.12
N SER A 105 33.02 26.04 22.15
CA SER A 105 32.47 27.42 21.98
C SER A 105 31.00 27.34 21.52
N ILE A 106 30.02 27.41 22.45
CA ILE A 106 29.33 28.64 22.91
C ILE A 106 28.51 29.26 21.77
N GLU A 107 27.19 29.46 21.77
CA GLU A 107 26.13 29.48 22.79
C GLU A 107 24.78 29.66 22.06
N LYS A 108 23.66 29.28 22.71
CA LYS A 108 22.26 29.74 22.51
C LYS A 108 21.54 29.19 21.26
N THR A 109 20.35 28.58 21.30
CA THR A 109 19.19 28.65 22.21
C THR A 109 18.45 27.30 22.08
N ALA A 110 18.27 26.55 23.17
CA ALA A 110 16.97 26.35 23.81
C ALA A 110 15.75 26.53 22.88
N GLU A 111 15.16 25.41 22.47
CA GLU A 111 13.75 25.15 22.08
C GLU A 111 13.70 24.19 20.89
N LEU A 112 13.32 22.93 21.14
CA LEU A 112 12.77 21.89 20.22
C LEU A 112 13.17 20.45 20.59
N LYS A 113 13.30 20.15 21.89
CA LYS A 113 13.36 18.76 22.41
C LYS A 113 12.02 18.38 23.02
N SER A 114 11.07 17.91 22.20
CA SER A 114 9.93 17.11 22.68
C SER A 114 9.11 16.54 21.51
N TRP A 115 9.53 15.42 20.92
CA TRP A 115 8.59 14.43 20.33
C TRP A 115 9.22 13.09 19.90
N ALA A 116 10.53 12.88 20.02
CA ALA A 116 11.15 11.62 19.62
C ALA A 116 11.80 10.88 20.81
N LEU A 117 10.98 10.28 21.69
CA LEU A 117 11.39 9.10 22.48
C LEU A 117 10.19 8.46 23.18
N LYS A 118 9.63 7.41 22.58
CA LYS A 118 8.89 6.37 23.30
C LYS A 118 9.26 5.03 22.66
N GLU A 119 10.44 4.55 23.02
CA GLU A 119 10.83 3.16 22.84
C GLU A 119 10.11 2.37 23.95
N ASP A 120 9.02 1.70 23.59
CA ASP A 120 8.48 0.62 24.42
C ASP A 120 9.34 -0.63 24.17
N TYR A 121 10.08 -1.00 25.21
CA TYR A 121 10.86 -2.24 25.33
C TYR A 121 10.01 -3.47 24.98
N ILE A 122 10.40 -4.22 23.95
CA ILE A 122 9.90 -5.59 23.72
C ILE A 122 11.00 -6.55 24.19
N GLU A 123 10.71 -7.30 25.25
CA GLU A 123 11.58 -8.35 25.79
C GLU A 123 11.89 -9.42 24.72
N PRO A 124 13.16 -9.80 24.50
CA PRO A 124 13.51 -10.88 23.60
C PRO A 124 13.53 -12.20 24.36
N GLY A 125 12.50 -13.03 24.19
CA GLY A 125 12.57 -14.42 24.64
C GLY A 125 11.23 -15.07 24.91
N LYS A 126 10.66 -15.69 23.87
CA LYS A 126 10.00 -17.01 23.95
C LYS A 126 9.56 -17.46 22.55
N ASP A 127 10.27 -18.46 22.05
CA ASP A 127 9.73 -19.62 21.35
C ASP A 127 8.65 -19.39 20.29
N MET A 128 9.08 -19.25 19.03
CA MET A 128 8.42 -19.97 17.93
C MET A 128 9.48 -20.55 17.02
N GLN A 129 9.90 -21.79 17.31
CA GLN A 129 10.35 -22.71 16.27
C GLN A 129 9.30 -22.68 15.16
N LYS A 130 9.65 -22.17 13.99
CA LYS A 130 8.79 -22.25 12.80
C LYS A 130 9.60 -22.92 11.69
N ASP A 131 9.27 -24.19 11.51
CA ASP A 131 9.75 -25.16 10.52
C ASP A 131 10.53 -24.59 9.34
N GLU A 132 11.83 -24.88 9.29
CA GLU A 132 12.72 -24.64 8.15
C GLU A 132 12.22 -25.31 6.85
N ASN A 133 11.38 -26.35 6.96
CA ASN A 133 10.80 -27.07 5.84
C ASN A 133 9.75 -26.25 5.05
N LYS A 134 9.19 -25.19 5.64
CA LYS A 134 8.17 -24.34 4.97
C LYS A 134 8.80 -23.30 4.03
N LYS A 135 10.10 -23.00 4.19
CA LYS A 135 10.83 -21.97 3.41
C LYS A 135 11.19 -22.40 1.98
N ARG A 136 11.58 -23.67 1.76
CA ARG A 136 11.78 -24.20 0.39
C ARG A 136 10.50 -24.24 -0.43
N SER A 137 9.36 -24.46 0.24
CA SER A 137 8.07 -24.65 -0.41
C SER A 137 7.59 -23.42 -1.20
N LYS A 138 7.79 -22.19 -0.70
CA LYS A 138 7.24 -20.99 -1.37
C LYS A 138 8.00 -20.60 -2.65
N GLU A 139 9.32 -20.71 -2.65
CA GLU A 139 10.13 -20.38 -3.83
C GLU A 139 9.93 -21.40 -4.96
N GLU A 140 9.78 -22.68 -4.61
CA GLU A 140 9.39 -23.74 -5.55
C GLU A 140 7.97 -23.53 -6.08
N LEU A 141 7.03 -23.10 -5.22
CA LEU A 141 5.66 -22.75 -5.64
C LEU A 141 5.65 -21.60 -6.67
N TYR A 142 6.45 -20.56 -6.46
CA TYR A 142 6.53 -19.43 -7.39
C TYR A 142 7.20 -19.78 -8.71
N LYS A 143 8.24 -20.62 -8.71
CA LYS A 143 8.82 -21.16 -9.94
C LYS A 143 7.81 -21.99 -10.72
N LYS A 144 7.06 -22.85 -10.04
CA LYS A 144 6.01 -23.67 -10.65
C LYS A 144 4.85 -22.84 -11.19
N ALA A 145 4.49 -21.73 -10.53
CA ALA A 145 3.51 -20.78 -11.03
C ALA A 145 3.95 -20.13 -12.36
N VAL A 146 5.24 -19.76 -12.47
CA VAL A 146 5.80 -19.23 -13.72
C VAL A 146 5.82 -20.26 -14.83
N GLU A 147 6.17 -21.52 -14.53
CA GLU A 147 6.15 -22.61 -15.53
C GLU A 147 4.74 -22.84 -16.09
N LEU A 148 3.73 -22.91 -15.22
CA LEU A 148 2.33 -23.05 -15.64
C LEU A 148 1.87 -21.82 -16.46
N TYR A 149 2.31 -20.62 -16.10
CA TYR A 149 2.02 -19.44 -16.90
C TYR A 149 2.66 -19.49 -18.29
N LYS A 150 3.92 -19.94 -18.40
CA LYS A 150 4.60 -20.17 -19.69
C LYS A 150 3.90 -21.24 -20.55
N GLN A 151 3.22 -22.19 -19.92
CA GLN A 151 2.40 -23.21 -20.59
C GLN A 151 1.02 -22.69 -21.04
N GLY A 152 0.68 -21.44 -20.76
CA GLY A 152 -0.57 -20.80 -21.21
C GLY A 152 -1.74 -20.94 -20.23
N TYR A 153 -1.50 -21.39 -18.99
CA TYR A 153 -2.54 -21.45 -17.97
C TYR A 153 -2.92 -20.04 -17.48
N THR A 154 -4.21 -19.86 -17.20
CA THR A 154 -4.74 -18.60 -16.65
C THR A 154 -4.37 -18.44 -15.18
N VAL A 155 -4.34 -17.20 -14.69
CA VAL A 155 -3.96 -16.88 -13.29
C VAL A 155 -4.89 -17.60 -12.30
N GLU A 156 -6.18 -17.75 -12.63
CA GLU A 156 -7.14 -18.50 -11.83
C GLU A 156 -6.81 -19.99 -11.74
N GLN A 157 -6.42 -20.59 -12.88
CA GLN A 157 -6.06 -22.01 -12.92
C GLN A 157 -4.78 -22.27 -12.15
N ILE A 158 -3.79 -21.38 -12.25
CA ILE A 158 -2.54 -21.46 -11.48
C ILE A 158 -2.81 -21.35 -9.98
N ALA A 159 -3.65 -20.39 -9.58
CA ALA A 159 -4.07 -20.22 -8.20
C ALA A 159 -4.75 -21.47 -7.64
N SER A 160 -5.66 -22.09 -8.41
CA SER A 160 -6.31 -23.34 -8.02
C SER A 160 -5.38 -24.55 -8.02
N SER A 161 -4.45 -24.66 -8.99
CA SER A 161 -3.52 -25.80 -9.09
C SER A 161 -2.44 -25.78 -8.01
N LEU A 162 -2.03 -24.59 -7.56
CA LEU A 162 -1.00 -24.41 -6.52
C LEU A 162 -1.59 -24.12 -5.14
N ASN A 163 -2.93 -24.04 -5.03
CA ASN A 163 -3.64 -23.67 -3.81
C ASN A 163 -3.13 -22.35 -3.19
N ILE A 164 -2.88 -21.36 -4.05
CA ILE A 164 -2.41 -20.01 -3.70
C ILE A 164 -3.46 -18.96 -4.06
N GLY A 165 -3.36 -17.76 -3.48
CA GLY A 165 -4.25 -16.65 -3.81
C GLY A 165 -4.10 -16.20 -5.27
N LYS A 166 -5.17 -15.65 -5.88
CA LYS A 166 -5.09 -15.07 -7.24
C LYS A 166 -4.06 -13.93 -7.32
N GLY A 167 -3.96 -13.13 -6.26
CA GLY A 167 -2.94 -12.10 -6.11
C GLY A 167 -1.52 -12.69 -6.06
N GLU A 168 -1.31 -13.73 -5.25
CA GLU A 168 -0.02 -14.42 -5.14
C GLU A 168 0.42 -15.06 -6.47
N ALA A 169 -0.50 -15.67 -7.23
CA ALA A 169 -0.21 -16.21 -8.55
C ALA A 169 0.23 -15.12 -9.54
N LYS A 170 -0.49 -13.99 -9.58
CA LYS A 170 -0.16 -12.81 -10.41
C LYS A 170 1.19 -12.22 -10.02
N LEU A 171 1.49 -12.17 -8.72
CA LEU A 171 2.75 -11.67 -8.16
C LEU A 171 3.92 -12.58 -8.54
N ALA A 172 3.78 -13.90 -8.38
CA ALA A 172 4.80 -14.88 -8.74
C ALA A 172 5.22 -14.75 -10.21
N ILE A 173 4.24 -14.60 -11.11
CA ILE A 173 4.47 -14.39 -12.53
C ILE A 173 5.21 -13.06 -12.80
N ARG A 174 4.84 -11.98 -12.09
CA ARG A 174 5.42 -10.64 -12.32
C ARG A 174 6.83 -10.49 -11.78
N ILE A 175 7.11 -11.07 -10.61
CA ILE A 175 8.42 -10.98 -9.93
C ILE A 175 9.40 -11.98 -10.55
N VAL A 176 9.06 -13.27 -10.57
CA VAL A 176 9.98 -14.34 -11.00
C VAL A 176 9.97 -14.52 -12.52
N GLY A 177 8.83 -14.28 -13.18
CA GLY A 177 8.74 -14.33 -14.65
C GLY A 177 9.60 -13.27 -15.34
N ARG A 178 9.83 -12.11 -14.70
CA ARG A 178 10.70 -11.05 -15.23
C ARG A 178 12.20 -11.36 -15.08
N GLU A 179 12.57 -12.16 -14.08
CA GLU A 179 13.96 -12.61 -13.88
C GLU A 179 14.35 -13.81 -14.76
N SER A 180 13.39 -14.44 -15.47
CA SER A 180 13.60 -15.67 -16.27
C SER A 180 13.47 -15.47 -17.79
N ILE A 181 13.66 -14.23 -18.26
CA ILE A 181 13.78 -13.79 -19.66
C ILE A 181 15.15 -13.14 -19.81
#